data_AF-A0A4Q5QS28-F1
#
_entry.id   AF-A0A4Q5QS28-F1
#
_cell.length_a   1.000
_cell.length_b   1.000
_cell.length_c   1.000
_cell.angle_alpha   90.00
_cell.angle_beta   90.00
_cell.angle_gamma   90.00
#
_symmetry.space_group_name_H-M   'P 1'
#
loop_
_entity.id
_entity.type
_entity.pdbx_description
1 polymer ?
#
loop_
_entity_poly.entity_id
_entity_poly.type
_entity_poly.pdbx_seq_one_letter_code
_entity_poly.pdbx_strand_id
1 'polypeptide(L)' 'MYDFSIAATDKPALYAELAQALDALTAGEPDPVANMANAAALIWHHLPDLSWAGFY' A
#
# COMPACT_ATOMS: atom_id res chain seq x y z
N MET A 1 1.45 -11.16 12.42
CA MET A 1 1.19 -10.72 11.04
C MET A 1 0.21 -9.56 11.17
N TYR A 2 0.61 -8.35 10.78
CA TYR A 2 -0.32 -7.21 10.77
C TYR A 2 -1.45 -7.54 9.78
N ASP A 3 -2.70 -7.37 10.21
CA ASP A 3 -3.85 -7.50 9.34
C ASP A 3 -4.03 -6.15 8.62
N PHE A 4 -3.83 -6.15 7.29
CA PHE A 4 -3.98 -4.97 6.44
C PHE A 4 -5.39 -4.91 5.84
N SER A 5 -6.42 -5.24 6.62
CA SER A 5 -7.80 -5.20 6.14
C SER A 5 -8.19 -3.75 5.83
N ILE A 6 -8.35 -3.43 4.55
CA ILE A 6 -8.94 -2.17 4.11
C ILE A 6 -10.46 -2.34 4.08
N ALA A 7 -11.17 -1.54 4.88
CA ALA A 7 -12.62 -1.62 5.07
C ALA A 7 -13.39 -0.43 4.47
N ALA A 8 -12.66 0.54 3.91
CA ALA A 8 -13.23 1.73 3.30
C ALA A 8 -14.32 1.43 2.27
N THR A 9 -15.42 2.19 2.34
CA THR A 9 -16.57 2.08 1.43
C THR A 9 -16.63 3.22 0.40
N ASP A 10 -15.75 4.22 0.54
CA ASP A 10 -15.59 5.32 -0.41
C ASP A 10 -14.11 5.54 -0.78
N LYS A 11 -13.91 6.22 -1.91
CA LYS A 11 -12.59 6.41 -2.51
C LYS A 11 -11.64 7.27 -1.64
N PRO A 12 -12.07 8.39 -1.04
CA PRO A 12 -11.23 9.12 -0.08
C PRO A 12 -10.76 8.28 1.11
N ALA A 13 -11.66 7.52 1.74
CA ALA A 13 -11.33 6.65 2.87
C ALA A 13 -10.35 5.54 2.45
N LEU A 14 -10.55 4.95 1.27
CA LEU A 14 -9.66 3.92 0.71
C LEU A 14 -8.21 4.43 0.59
N TYR A 15 -8.02 5.64 0.05
CA TYR A 15 -6.67 6.20 -0.05
C TYR A 15 -6.07 6.57 1.30
N ALA A 16 -6.89 7.01 2.26
CA ALA A 16 -6.41 7.30 3.61
C ALA A 16 -5.93 6.02 4.33
N GLU A 17 -6.70 4.94 4.25
CA GLU A 17 -6.32 3.63 4.80
C GLU A 17 -5.08 3.07 4.08
N LEU A 18 -5.00 3.19 2.76
CA LEU A 18 -3.81 2.80 1.99
C LEU A 18 -2.55 3.55 2.44
N ALA A 19 -2.64 4.86 2.66
CA ALA A 19 -1.50 5.64 3.13
C ALA A 19 -1.04 5.19 4.53
N GLN A 20 -1.98 4.96 5.46
CA GLN A 20 -1.65 4.44 6.79
C GLN A 20 -1.01 3.05 6.74
N ALA A 21 -1.50 2.18 5.87
CA ALA A 21 -0.93 0.86 5.65
C ALA A 21 0.49 0.94 5.06
N LEU A 22 0.74 1.84 4.10
CA LEU A 22 2.09 2.09 3.56
C LEU A 22 3.05 2.60 4.63
N ASP A 23 2.62 3.57 5.45
CA ASP A 23 3.44 4.11 6.54
C ASP A 23 3.84 2.99 7.51
N ALA A 24 2.88 2.17 7.93
CA ALA A 24 3.14 1.05 8.83
C ALA A 24 4.04 -0.03 8.19
N LEU A 25 3.87 -0.31 6.90
CA LEU A 25 4.61 -1.33 6.17
C LEU A 25 6.07 -0.94 5.92
N THR A 26 6.34 0.35 5.73
CA THR A 26 7.68 0.88 5.46
C THR A 26 8.41 1.34 6.72
N ALA A 27 7.71 1.45 7.85
CA ALA A 27 8.27 1.92 9.11
C ALA A 27 9.43 1.03 9.59
N GLY A 28 10.62 1.63 9.68
CA GLY A 28 11.82 0.95 10.19
C GLY A 28 12.53 0.05 9.19
N GLU A 29 12.05 -0.03 7.93
CA GLU A 29 12.73 -0.72 6.84
C GLU A 29 13.73 0.24 6.15
N PRO A 30 15.04 0.02 6.27
CA PRO A 30 16.05 0.90 5.68
C PRO A 30 16.25 0.70 4.17
N ASP A 31 15.86 -0.45 3.59
CA ASP A 31 16.06 -0.74 2.19
C ASP A 31 15.00 -0.02 1.33
N PRO A 32 15.41 0.94 0.47
CA PRO A 32 14.47 1.68 -0.36
C PRO A 32 13.81 0.80 -1.43
N VAL A 33 14.50 -0.24 -1.93
CA VAL A 33 13.95 -1.17 -2.91
C VAL A 33 12.89 -2.06 -2.27
N ALA A 34 13.14 -2.53 -1.03
CA ALA A 34 12.15 -3.28 -0.27
C ALA A 34 10.89 -2.44 0.01
N ASN A 35 11.07 -1.18 0.43
CA ASN A 35 9.96 -0.25 0.66
C ASN A 35 9.13 -0.01 -0.60
N MET A 36 9.77 0.22 -1.74
CA MET A 36 9.07 0.44 -3.00
C MET A 36 8.38 -0.82 -3.52
N ALA A 37 8.98 -2.00 -3.32
CA ALA A 37 8.35 -3.29 -3.66
C ALA A 37 7.10 -3.55 -2.81
N ASN A 38 7.20 -3.32 -1.50
CA ASN A 38 6.09 -3.40 -0.58
C ASN A 38 4.97 -2.42 -0.93
N ALA A 39 5.33 -1.19 -1.29
CA ALA A 39 4.37 -0.18 -1.70
C ALA A 39 3.63 -0.56 -2.99
N ALA A 40 4.36 -0.99 -4.02
CA ALA A 40 3.76 -1.43 -5.28
C ALA A 40 2.82 -2.63 -5.07
N ALA A 41 3.22 -3.60 -4.24
CA ALA A 41 2.39 -4.77 -3.93
C ALA A 41 1.09 -4.38 -3.21
N LEU A 42 1.17 -3.49 -2.20
CA LEU A 42 -0.01 -3.03 -1.47
C LEU A 42 -0.99 -2.28 -2.38
N ILE A 43 -0.48 -1.36 -3.20
CA ILE A 43 -1.29 -0.56 -4.12
C ILE A 43 -1.98 -1.47 -5.16
N TRP A 44 -1.22 -2.38 -5.78
CA TRP A 44 -1.75 -3.33 -6.77
C TRP A 44 -2.87 -4.20 -6.19
N HIS A 45 -2.73 -4.66 -4.94
CA HIS A 45 -3.72 -5.54 -4.32
C HIS A 45 -5.06 -4.86 -4.03
N HIS A 46 -5.05 -3.55 -3.76
CA HIS A 46 -6.22 -2.83 -3.24
C HIS A 46 -6.86 -1.86 -4.24
N LEU A 47 -6.24 -1.63 -5.41
CA LEU A 47 -6.81 -0.83 -6.49
C LEU A 47 -7.12 -1.74 -7.70
N PRO A 48 -8.29 -2.39 -7.76
CA PRO A 48 -8.60 -3.41 -8.77
C PRO A 48 -8.63 -2.88 -10.21
N ASP A 49 -8.88 -1.59 -10.39
CA ASP A 49 -8.91 -0.92 -11.70
C ASP A 49 -7.56 -0.32 -12.11
N LEU A 50 -6.52 -0.51 -11.29
CA LEU A 50 -5.18 -0.04 -11.62
C LEU A 50 -4.53 -0.98 -12.64
N SER A 51 -4.05 -0.43 -13.76
CA SER A 51 -3.44 -1.22 -14.83
C SER A 51 -2.00 -1.64 -14.55
N TRP A 52 -1.28 -0.92 -13.67
CA TRP A 52 0.08 -1.24 -13.26
C TRP A 52 0.50 -0.49 -11.97
N ALA A 53 1.29 -1.14 -11.12
CA ALA A 53 1.99 -0.51 -9.99
C ALA A 53 3.42 -1.06 -9.89
N GLY A 54 4.42 -0.18 -9.90
CA GLY A 54 5.84 -0.53 -9.81
C GLY A 54 6.73 0.72 -9.74
N PHE A 55 8.04 0.52 -9.78
CA PHE A 55 9.05 1.59 -9.66
C PHE A 55 10.28 1.26 -10.51
N TYR A 56 11.07 2.30 -10.82
CA TYR A 56 12.31 2.24 -11.62
C TYR A 56 13.51 2.67 -10.79
#